data_AF-A0A956RTQ0-F1
#
_entry.id   AF-A0A956RTQ0-F1
#
_cell.length_a   1.000
_cell.length_b   1.000
_cell.length_c   1.000
_cell.angle_alpha   90.00
_cell.angle_beta   90.00
_cell.angle_gamma   90.00
#
_symmetry.space_group_name_H-M   'P 1'
#
loop_
_entity.id
_entity.type
_entity.pdbx_description
1 polymer ?
#
loop_
_entity_poly.entity_id
_entity_poly.type
_entity_poly.pdbx_seq_one_letter_code
_entity_poly.pdbx_strand_id
1 'polypeptide(L)'
;MENFENLKGLWQQQKFAVGEKNLQKDMPQIMKKLHQFEKKNTRINFVKTVAISLILLLLGIHLDGFSAVPPTSMAGFVWMICVTLVFIILYWKMQFQLDHLDMQLESGVFLRNASRLLEKQKWLFRWPFRFFVLAMLLGVNLTTISSTLNMVLWEKIALHSGSSFIILLAFFLGIKIRQIRFKKEIDPLLVEIGHLIHQLEDKPHDG
;
A
#
# COMPACT_ATOMS: atom_id res chain seq x y z
N MET A 1 -40.36 26.84 33.39
CA MET A 1 -39.73 25.66 32.76
C MET A 1 -38.70 26.05 31.69
N GLU A 2 -38.76 27.25 31.10
CA GLU A 2 -37.78 27.73 30.10
C GLU A 2 -36.31 27.79 30.56
N ASN A 3 -36.03 27.95 31.86
CA ASN A 3 -34.65 28.03 32.36
C ASN A 3 -33.87 26.71 32.27
N PHE A 4 -34.55 25.57 32.32
CA PHE A 4 -33.86 24.27 32.32
C PHE A 4 -33.44 23.84 30.91
N GLU A 5 -34.24 24.17 29.89
CA GLU A 5 -33.86 23.93 28.49
C GLU A 5 -32.72 24.85 28.02
N ASN A 6 -32.71 26.11 28.46
CA ASN A 6 -31.60 27.02 28.18
C ASN A 6 -30.29 26.56 28.85
N LEU A 7 -30.37 26.04 30.09
CA LEU A 7 -29.22 25.44 30.76
C LEU A 7 -28.75 24.14 30.06
N LYS A 8 -29.68 23.32 29.55
CA LYS A 8 -29.37 22.10 28.80
C LYS A 8 -28.68 22.43 27.46
N GLY A 9 -29.12 23.48 26.78
CA GLY A 9 -28.50 24.00 25.56
C GLY A 9 -27.08 24.55 25.80
N LEU A 10 -26.89 25.34 26.86
CA LEU A 10 -25.57 25.85 27.26
C LEU A 10 -24.62 24.73 27.68
N TRP A 11 -25.13 23.70 28.38
CA TRP A 11 -24.33 22.56 28.83
C TRP A 11 -23.93 21.64 27.68
N GLN A 12 -24.82 21.44 26.70
CA GLN A 12 -24.48 20.73 25.46
C GLN A 12 -23.43 21.50 24.66
N GLN A 13 -23.56 22.83 24.50
CA GLN A 13 -22.55 23.66 23.84
C GLN A 13 -21.19 23.65 24.56
N GLN A 14 -21.17 23.60 25.91
CA GLN A 14 -19.95 23.52 26.70
C GLN A 14 -19.24 22.15 26.61
N LYS A 15 -20.01 21.05 26.53
CA LYS A 15 -19.47 19.70 26.38
C LYS A 15 -18.78 19.50 25.03
N PHE A 16 -19.25 20.12 23.96
CA PHE A 16 -18.52 20.15 22.69
C PHE A 16 -17.25 21.01 22.82
N ALA A 17 -17.35 22.20 23.40
CA ALA A 17 -16.26 23.18 23.47
C ALA A 17 -14.95 22.68 24.11
N VAL A 18 -14.97 21.89 25.20
CA VAL A 18 -13.72 21.50 25.92
C VAL A 18 -12.89 20.46 25.16
N GLY A 19 -13.55 19.51 24.50
CA GLY A 19 -12.84 18.49 23.70
C GLY A 19 -12.64 18.92 22.25
N GLU A 20 -13.52 19.74 21.69
CA GLU A 20 -13.25 20.44 20.44
C GLU A 20 -12.02 21.33 20.56
N LYS A 21 -11.73 21.94 21.72
CA LYS A 21 -10.55 22.80 21.87
C LYS A 21 -9.24 22.03 21.71
N ASN A 22 -9.14 20.83 22.29
CA ASN A 22 -7.97 19.96 22.13
C ASN A 22 -7.95 19.35 20.72
N LEU A 23 -9.10 18.93 20.19
CA LEU A 23 -9.20 18.41 18.83
C LEU A 23 -8.80 19.47 17.78
N GLN A 24 -9.27 20.72 17.92
CA GLN A 24 -8.91 21.84 17.05
C GLN A 24 -7.43 22.19 17.12
N LYS A 25 -6.78 21.94 18.26
CA LYS A 25 -5.34 22.17 18.42
C LYS A 25 -4.50 21.10 17.71
N ASP A 26 -4.91 19.83 17.83
CA ASP A 26 -4.11 18.69 17.34
C ASP A 26 -4.45 18.31 15.88
N MET A 27 -5.68 18.58 15.42
CA MET A 27 -6.15 18.25 14.07
C MET A 27 -5.32 18.90 12.95
N PRO A 28 -4.94 20.19 13.01
CA PRO A 28 -4.08 20.79 11.98
C PRO A 28 -2.71 20.10 11.87
N GLN A 29 -2.17 19.62 12.99
CA GLN A 29 -0.89 18.92 13.00
C GLN A 29 -1.01 17.53 12.34
N ILE A 30 -2.08 16.79 12.63
CA ILE A 30 -2.34 15.48 12.02
C ILE A 30 -2.64 15.63 10.53
N MET A 31 -3.46 16.60 10.14
CA MET A 31 -3.71 16.91 8.73
C MET A 31 -2.41 17.23 7.99
N LYS A 32 -1.54 18.05 8.59
CA LYS A 32 -0.22 18.37 8.02
C LYS A 32 0.64 17.11 7.85
N LYS A 33 0.68 16.21 8.84
CA LYS A 33 1.42 14.94 8.74
C LYS A 33 0.84 14.01 7.67
N LEU A 34 -0.49 13.88 7.60
CA LEU A 34 -1.17 13.09 6.57
C LEU A 34 -0.86 13.62 5.17
N HIS A 35 -0.91 14.93 4.98
CA HIS A 35 -0.60 15.55 3.69
C HIS A 35 0.89 15.42 3.31
N GLN A 36 1.81 15.51 4.28
CA GLN A 36 3.22 15.22 4.04
C GLN A 36 3.45 13.75 3.67
N PHE A 37 2.76 12.84 4.34
CA PHE A 37 2.79 11.41 4.03
C PHE A 37 2.28 11.14 2.62
N GLU A 38 1.15 11.73 2.25
CA GLU A 38 0.55 11.67 0.90
C GLU A 38 1.55 12.15 -0.16
N LYS A 39 2.07 13.38 -0.05
CA LYS A 39 3.06 13.94 -0.99
C LYS A 39 4.29 13.05 -1.15
N LYS A 40 4.82 12.53 -0.04
CA LYS A 40 5.96 11.60 -0.06
C LYS A 40 5.61 10.32 -0.81
N ASN A 41 4.42 9.77 -0.56
CA ASN A 41 3.97 8.54 -1.19
C ASN A 41 3.73 8.73 -2.69
N THR A 42 3.15 9.86 -3.10
CA THR A 42 2.96 10.22 -4.52
C THR A 42 4.30 10.32 -5.24
N ARG A 43 5.31 10.97 -4.65
CA ARG A 43 6.67 11.02 -5.24
C ARG A 43 7.28 9.62 -5.39
N ILE A 44 7.17 8.77 -4.36
CA ILE A 44 7.66 7.39 -4.42
C ILE A 44 6.94 6.60 -5.52
N ASN A 45 5.63 6.77 -5.65
CA ASN A 45 4.84 6.09 -6.66
C ASN A 45 5.18 6.57 -8.07
N PHE A 46 5.40 7.87 -8.26
CA PHE A 46 5.87 8.41 -9.53
C PHE A 46 7.20 7.74 -9.96
N VAL A 47 8.18 7.66 -9.05
CA VAL A 47 9.46 7.00 -9.33
C VAL A 47 9.26 5.52 -9.69
N LYS A 48 8.37 4.80 -8.98
CA LYS A 48 8.05 3.40 -9.30
C LYS A 48 7.40 3.26 -10.67
N THR A 49 6.47 4.13 -11.03
CA THR A 49 5.79 4.10 -12.33
C THR A 49 6.79 4.35 -13.45
N VAL A 50 7.70 5.32 -13.30
CA VAL A 50 8.77 5.58 -14.27
C VAL A 50 9.69 4.36 -14.41
N ALA A 51 10.10 3.76 -13.28
CA ALA A 51 10.96 2.57 -13.31
C ALA A 51 10.29 1.37 -13.99
N ILE A 52 9.01 1.10 -13.69
CA ILE A 52 8.25 0.03 -14.34
C ILE A 52 8.08 0.30 -15.84
N SER A 53 7.79 1.55 -16.22
CA SER A 53 7.65 1.92 -17.63
C SER A 53 8.95 1.72 -18.40
N LEU A 54 10.09 2.07 -17.80
CA LEU A 54 11.40 1.83 -18.39
C LEU A 54 11.70 0.33 -18.55
N ILE A 55 11.39 -0.48 -17.53
CA ILE A 55 11.55 -1.94 -17.59
C ILE A 55 10.69 -2.53 -18.72
N LEU A 56 9.42 -2.10 -18.83
CA LEU A 56 8.52 -2.56 -19.89
C LEU A 56 9.00 -2.14 -21.28
N LEU A 57 9.55 -0.93 -21.42
CA LEU A 57 10.12 -0.45 -22.69
C LEU A 57 11.36 -1.26 -23.09
N LEU A 58 12.28 -1.52 -22.15
CA LEU A 58 13.47 -2.34 -22.40
C LEU A 58 13.08 -3.78 -22.77
N LEU A 59 12.07 -4.32 -22.09
CA LEU A 59 11.50 -5.63 -22.41
C LEU A 59 10.89 -5.64 -23.81
N GLY A 60 10.18 -4.57 -24.19
CA GLY A 60 9.62 -4.38 -25.53
C GLY A 60 10.67 -4.39 -26.63
N ILE A 61 11.78 -3.67 -26.45
CA ILE A 61 12.91 -3.67 -27.41
C ILE A 61 13.52 -5.07 -27.54
N HIS A 62 13.58 -5.83 -26.46
CA HIS A 62 14.11 -7.18 -26.50
C HIS A 62 13.17 -8.16 -27.23
N LEU A 63 11.86 -7.89 -27.30
CA LEU A 63 10.88 -8.78 -27.94
C LEU A 63 11.11 -8.99 -29.44
N ASP A 64 11.71 -8.04 -30.17
CA ASP A 64 12.00 -8.22 -31.60
C ASP A 64 13.03 -9.34 -31.85
N GLY A 65 13.83 -9.70 -30.83
CA GLY A 65 14.73 -10.85 -30.86
C GLY A 65 14.07 -12.21 -30.56
N PHE A 66 12.77 -12.25 -30.25
CA PHE A 66 12.08 -13.45 -29.75
C PHE A 66 11.53 -14.38 -30.83
N SER A 67 11.74 -14.11 -32.11
CA SER A 67 11.25 -14.97 -33.20
C SER A 67 11.74 -16.43 -33.11
N ALA A 68 12.86 -16.67 -32.42
CA ALA A 68 13.42 -18.00 -32.15
C ALA A 68 13.06 -18.58 -30.76
N VAL A 69 12.21 -17.92 -29.97
CA VAL A 69 11.95 -18.31 -28.58
C VAL A 69 10.85 -19.37 -28.51
N PRO A 70 11.06 -20.48 -27.78
CA PRO A 70 10.06 -21.55 -27.65
C PRO A 70 8.72 -21.03 -27.10
N PRO A 71 7.58 -21.59 -27.54
CA PRO A 71 6.25 -21.18 -27.09
C PRO A 71 6.07 -21.22 -25.56
N THR A 72 6.73 -22.17 -24.89
CA THR A 72 6.73 -22.29 -23.42
C THR A 72 7.39 -21.10 -22.73
N SER A 73 8.49 -20.59 -23.27
CA SER A 73 9.12 -19.38 -22.75
C SER A 73 8.21 -18.17 -22.97
N MET A 74 7.59 -18.06 -24.15
CA MET A 74 6.64 -16.98 -24.42
C MET A 74 5.44 -17.00 -23.46
N ALA A 75 4.89 -18.19 -23.15
CA ALA A 75 3.85 -18.35 -22.16
C ALA A 75 4.28 -17.89 -20.76
N GLY A 76 5.52 -18.20 -20.35
CA GLY A 76 6.10 -17.70 -19.10
C GLY A 76 6.21 -16.17 -19.05
N PHE A 77 6.64 -15.54 -20.15
CA PHE A 77 6.70 -14.07 -20.26
C PHE A 77 5.32 -13.42 -20.18
N VAL A 78 4.35 -13.92 -20.96
CA VAL A 78 2.97 -13.42 -20.95
C VAL A 78 2.37 -13.55 -19.55
N TRP A 79 2.60 -14.69 -18.88
CA TRP A 79 2.17 -14.90 -17.50
C TRP A 79 2.74 -13.86 -16.53
N MET A 80 4.06 -13.60 -16.59
CA MET A 80 4.69 -12.57 -15.75
C MET A 80 4.11 -11.17 -16.00
N ILE A 81 3.86 -10.81 -17.26
CA ILE A 81 3.25 -9.52 -17.63
C ILE A 81 1.84 -9.43 -17.05
N CYS A 82 0.98 -10.44 -17.28
CA CYS A 82 -0.39 -10.46 -16.76
C CYS A 82 -0.43 -10.33 -15.24
N VAL A 83 0.39 -11.11 -14.53
CA VAL A 83 0.50 -11.08 -13.06
C VAL A 83 0.98 -9.71 -12.57
N THR A 84 1.94 -9.11 -13.26
CA THR A 84 2.44 -7.75 -12.94
C THR A 84 1.36 -6.69 -13.14
N LEU A 85 0.62 -6.74 -14.25
CA LEU A 85 -0.49 -5.82 -14.50
C LEU A 85 -1.59 -5.95 -13.45
N VAL A 86 -2.00 -7.18 -13.12
CA VAL A 86 -2.99 -7.43 -12.07
C VAL A 86 -2.52 -6.86 -10.73
N PHE A 87 -1.26 -7.10 -10.36
CA PHE A 87 -0.70 -6.56 -9.12
C PHE A 87 -0.63 -5.02 -9.11
N ILE A 88 -0.24 -4.39 -10.22
CA ILE A 88 -0.20 -2.93 -10.35
C ILE A 88 -1.62 -2.34 -10.22
N ILE A 89 -2.61 -2.92 -10.90
CA ILE A 89 -4.00 -2.47 -10.83
C ILE A 89 -4.51 -2.57 -9.38
N LEU A 90 -4.28 -3.70 -8.70
CA LEU A 90 -4.64 -3.88 -7.30
C LEU A 90 -3.92 -2.87 -6.39
N TYR A 91 -2.63 -2.66 -6.62
CA TYR A 91 -1.81 -1.71 -5.88
C TYR A 91 -2.34 -0.28 -6.04
N TRP A 92 -2.61 0.15 -7.27
CA TRP A 92 -3.17 1.47 -7.56
C TRP A 92 -4.57 1.64 -6.97
N LYS A 93 -5.47 0.67 -7.13
CA LYS A 93 -6.83 0.74 -6.57
C LYS A 93 -6.82 0.94 -5.04
N MET A 94 -5.90 0.29 -4.33
CA MET A 94 -5.76 0.46 -2.88
C MET A 94 -5.08 1.78 -2.49
N GLN A 95 -4.23 2.31 -3.37
CA GLN A 95 -3.49 3.54 -3.14
C GLN A 95 -4.33 4.80 -3.38
N PHE A 96 -5.08 4.87 -4.49
CA PHE A 96 -5.91 6.03 -4.86
C PHE A 96 -7.10 6.27 -3.91
N GLN A 97 -7.42 5.32 -3.03
CA GLN A 97 -8.39 5.54 -1.96
C GLN A 97 -7.92 6.58 -0.93
N LEU A 98 -6.62 6.93 -0.87
CA LEU A 98 -6.10 8.02 -0.03
C LEU A 98 -6.43 9.40 -0.57
N ASP A 99 -6.34 9.56 -1.89
CA ASP A 99 -6.48 10.86 -2.53
C ASP A 99 -7.94 11.38 -2.47
N HIS A 100 -8.88 10.50 -2.09
CA HIS A 100 -10.31 10.80 -1.95
C HIS A 100 -10.77 10.94 -0.50
N LEU A 101 -9.85 11.15 0.46
CA LEU A 101 -10.27 11.53 1.81
C LEU A 101 -10.87 12.93 1.76
N ASP A 102 -12.20 12.98 1.80
CA ASP A 102 -12.93 14.23 1.90
C ASP A 102 -12.64 14.87 3.26
N MET A 103 -11.83 15.93 3.21
CA MET A 103 -11.44 16.71 4.40
C MET A 103 -12.59 17.55 4.96
N GLN A 104 -13.74 17.59 4.27
CA GLN A 104 -14.94 18.29 4.70
C GLN A 104 -15.86 17.41 5.57
N LEU A 105 -15.55 16.11 5.72
CA LEU A 105 -16.29 15.20 6.58
C LEU A 105 -16.14 15.58 8.07
N GLU A 106 -17.17 15.26 8.84
CA GLU A 106 -17.12 15.37 10.31
C GLU A 106 -15.88 14.68 10.89
N SER A 107 -15.21 15.35 11.83
CA SER A 107 -13.89 14.98 12.34
C SER A 107 -13.78 13.51 12.77
N GLY A 108 -14.83 12.96 13.39
CA GLY A 108 -14.86 11.55 13.79
C GLY A 108 -14.92 10.57 12.61
N VAL A 109 -15.74 10.85 11.61
CA VAL A 109 -15.87 10.02 10.39
C VAL A 109 -14.58 10.07 9.57
N PHE A 110 -13.99 11.26 9.43
CA PHE A 110 -12.70 11.45 8.78
C PHE A 110 -11.60 10.60 9.43
N LEU A 111 -11.45 10.66 10.76
CA LEU A 111 -10.41 9.93 11.49
C LEU A 111 -10.57 8.41 11.38
N ARG A 112 -11.80 7.89 11.48
CA ARG A 112 -12.08 6.46 11.28
C ARG A 112 -11.74 6.01 9.86
N ASN A 113 -12.09 6.82 8.86
CA ASN A 113 -11.78 6.53 7.46
C ASN A 113 -10.27 6.54 7.20
N ALA A 114 -9.55 7.53 7.72
CA ALA A 114 -8.10 7.62 7.64
C ALA A 114 -7.42 6.40 8.28
N SER A 115 -7.84 6.00 9.48
CA SER A 115 -7.33 4.82 10.18
C SER A 115 -7.54 3.54 9.37
N ARG A 116 -8.79 3.27 8.96
CA ARG A 116 -9.14 2.09 8.16
C ARG A 116 -8.33 2.00 6.87
N LEU A 117 -8.04 3.14 6.26
CA LEU A 117 -7.29 3.20 5.02
C LEU A 117 -5.80 2.92 5.23
N LEU A 118 -5.19 3.49 6.27
CA LEU A 118 -3.82 3.18 6.68
C LEU A 118 -3.66 1.68 7.01
N GLU A 119 -4.66 1.07 7.65
CA GLU A 119 -4.68 -0.38 7.90
C GLU A 119 -4.79 -1.21 6.62
N LYS A 120 -5.67 -0.82 5.69
CA LYS A 120 -5.78 -1.47 4.38
C LYS A 120 -4.45 -1.50 3.64
N GLN A 121 -3.64 -0.44 3.72
CA GLN A 121 -2.31 -0.44 3.11
C GLN A 121 -1.37 -1.50 3.68
N LYS A 122 -1.47 -1.79 4.99
CA LYS A 122 -0.69 -2.86 5.64
C LYS A 122 -1.13 -4.23 5.12
N TRP A 123 -2.43 -4.42 4.87
CA TRP A 123 -2.99 -5.70 4.42
C TRP A 123 -2.49 -6.13 3.03
N LEU A 124 -2.32 -5.19 2.09
CA LEU A 124 -1.86 -5.47 0.72
C LEU A 124 -0.54 -6.26 0.66
N PHE A 125 0.33 -6.05 1.65
CA PHE A 125 1.65 -6.69 1.72
C PHE A 125 1.66 -8.02 2.45
N ARG A 126 0.51 -8.41 2.98
CA ARG A 126 0.36 -9.66 3.72
C ARG A 126 0.07 -10.84 2.79
N TRP A 127 -0.91 -10.70 1.90
CA TRP A 127 -1.36 -11.80 1.02
C TRP A 127 -1.16 -11.52 -0.47
N PRO A 128 -1.69 -10.42 -1.05
CA PRO A 128 -1.56 -10.16 -2.48
C PRO A 128 -0.11 -10.14 -2.96
N PHE A 129 0.80 -9.51 -2.19
CA PHE A 129 2.21 -9.46 -2.56
C PHE A 129 2.88 -10.85 -2.55
N ARG A 130 2.50 -11.75 -1.64
CA ARG A 130 3.04 -13.12 -1.60
C ARG A 130 2.58 -13.93 -2.80
N PHE A 131 1.29 -13.81 -3.15
CA PHE A 131 0.72 -14.43 -4.34
C PHE A 131 1.41 -13.93 -5.61
N PHE A 132 1.63 -12.61 -5.71
CA PHE A 132 2.37 -12.01 -6.81
C PHE A 132 3.77 -12.63 -6.95
N VAL A 133 4.53 -12.77 -5.86
CA VAL A 133 5.88 -13.35 -5.90
C VAL A 133 5.87 -14.83 -6.29
N LEU A 134 4.93 -15.61 -5.76
CA LEU A 134 4.78 -17.02 -6.16
C LEU A 134 4.45 -17.15 -7.66
N ALA A 135 3.54 -16.31 -8.15
CA ALA A 135 3.18 -16.29 -9.56
C ALA A 135 4.34 -15.84 -10.45
N MET A 136 5.17 -14.89 -10.00
CA MET A 136 6.41 -14.50 -10.68
C MET A 136 7.45 -15.63 -10.71
N LEU A 137 7.61 -16.38 -9.62
CA LEU A 137 8.49 -17.55 -9.58
C LEU A 137 8.06 -18.63 -10.58
N LEU A 138 6.75 -18.88 -10.69
CA LEU A 138 6.22 -19.80 -11.70
C LEU A 138 6.50 -19.30 -13.12
N GLY A 139 6.28 -18.01 -13.39
CA GLY A 139 6.59 -17.40 -14.68
C GLY A 139 8.06 -17.53 -15.06
N VAL A 140 8.97 -17.18 -14.15
CA VAL A 140 10.41 -17.31 -14.38
C VAL A 140 10.80 -18.76 -14.62
N ASN A 141 10.32 -19.70 -13.80
CA ASN A 141 10.65 -21.10 -14.01
C ASN A 141 10.11 -21.65 -15.34
N LEU A 142 8.92 -21.22 -15.77
CA LEU A 142 8.40 -21.54 -17.11
C LEU A 142 9.31 -20.98 -18.21
N THR A 143 9.79 -19.75 -18.06
CA THR A 143 10.71 -19.15 -19.04
C THR A 143 12.03 -19.88 -19.14
N THR A 144 12.54 -20.44 -18.04
CA THR A 144 13.86 -21.07 -17.99
C THR A 144 13.84 -22.55 -18.40
N ILE A 145 12.71 -23.25 -18.28
CA ILE A 145 12.58 -24.66 -18.70
C ILE A 145 12.97 -24.84 -20.17
N SER A 146 12.40 -24.04 -21.08
CA SER A 146 12.69 -24.17 -22.51
C SER A 146 14.11 -23.74 -22.86
N SER A 147 14.61 -22.68 -22.24
CA SER A 147 15.95 -22.15 -22.52
C SER A 147 17.07 -23.08 -22.04
N THR A 148 16.78 -24.01 -21.13
CA THR A 148 17.76 -24.91 -20.54
C THR A 148 17.71 -26.33 -21.13
N LEU A 149 16.87 -26.61 -22.14
CA LEU A 149 16.71 -27.95 -22.71
C LEU A 149 18.05 -28.60 -23.12
N ASN A 150 18.94 -27.83 -23.75
CA ASN A 150 20.22 -28.31 -24.26
C ASN A 150 21.42 -28.08 -23.32
N MET A 151 21.21 -27.51 -22.14
CA MET A 151 22.28 -27.21 -21.18
C MET A 151 22.68 -28.45 -20.37
N VAL A 152 23.87 -28.44 -19.77
CA VAL A 152 24.30 -29.49 -18.84
C VAL A 152 23.49 -29.37 -17.54
N LEU A 153 23.19 -30.50 -16.87
CA LEU A 153 22.36 -30.53 -15.65
C LEU A 153 22.74 -29.46 -14.61
N TRP A 154 24.04 -29.28 -14.37
CA TRP A 154 24.52 -28.32 -13.39
C TRP A 154 24.22 -26.87 -13.75
N GLU A 155 24.31 -26.53 -15.04
CA GLU A 155 23.96 -25.20 -15.55
C GLU A 155 22.45 -24.95 -15.42
N LYS A 156 21.61 -25.96 -15.68
CA LYS A 156 20.16 -25.87 -15.47
C LYS A 156 19.85 -25.55 -14.01
N ILE A 157 20.44 -26.33 -13.09
CA ILE A 157 20.24 -26.15 -11.65
C ILE A 157 20.70 -24.76 -11.22
N ALA A 158 21.88 -24.33 -11.67
CA ALA A 158 22.43 -23.01 -11.34
C ALA A 158 21.52 -21.88 -11.84
N LEU A 159 21.02 -21.96 -13.06
CA LEU A 159 20.17 -20.94 -13.67
C LEU A 159 18.79 -20.85 -13.01
N HIS A 160 18.14 -21.99 -12.78
CA HIS A 160 16.85 -22.05 -12.07
C HIS A 160 16.95 -21.59 -10.61
N SER A 161 17.98 -22.07 -9.90
CA SER A 161 18.19 -21.73 -8.49
C SER A 161 18.60 -20.27 -8.35
N GLY A 162 19.48 -19.78 -9.22
CA GLY A 162 19.93 -18.40 -9.23
C GLY A 162 18.81 -17.41 -9.50
N SER A 163 18.00 -17.64 -10.55
CA SER A 163 16.87 -16.76 -10.86
C SER A 163 15.82 -16.75 -9.75
N SER A 164 15.48 -17.92 -9.21
CA SER A 164 14.52 -18.06 -8.10
C SER A 164 15.06 -17.40 -6.83
N PHE A 165 16.34 -17.56 -6.52
CA PHE A 165 17.00 -16.95 -5.37
C PHE A 165 16.97 -15.42 -5.46
N ILE A 166 17.24 -14.83 -6.63
CA ILE A 166 17.17 -13.38 -6.83
C ILE A 166 15.75 -12.86 -6.57
N ILE A 167 14.72 -13.54 -7.07
CA ILE A 167 13.32 -13.16 -6.82
C ILE A 167 12.98 -13.24 -5.34
N LEU A 168 13.37 -14.32 -4.67
CA LEU A 168 13.14 -14.50 -3.24
C LEU A 168 13.88 -13.45 -2.42
N LEU A 169 15.13 -13.14 -2.76
CA LEU A 169 15.91 -12.11 -2.10
C LEU A 169 15.25 -10.73 -2.25
N ALA A 170 14.84 -10.38 -3.47
CA ALA A 170 14.10 -9.14 -3.73
C ALA A 170 12.78 -9.07 -2.95
N PHE A 171 12.07 -10.20 -2.82
CA PHE A 171 10.87 -10.32 -2.00
C PHE A 171 11.14 -10.07 -0.52
N PHE A 172 12.14 -10.73 0.06
CA PHE A 172 12.52 -10.54 1.47
C PHE A 172 12.94 -9.10 1.77
N LEU A 173 13.78 -8.51 0.90
CA LEU A 173 14.17 -7.12 1.01
C LEU A 173 12.96 -6.18 0.90
N GLY A 174 12.08 -6.42 -0.07
CA GLY A 174 10.86 -5.65 -0.28
C GLY A 174 9.93 -5.66 0.93
N ILE A 175 9.72 -6.83 1.55
CA ILE A 175 8.95 -6.95 2.80
C ILE A 175 9.65 -6.19 3.92
N LYS A 176 10.96 -6.40 4.13
CA LYS A 176 11.70 -5.79 5.24
C LYS A 176 11.69 -4.27 5.17
N ILE A 177 12.00 -3.70 4.00
CA ILE A 177 11.98 -2.24 3.78
C ILE A 177 10.59 -1.69 4.08
N ARG A 178 9.55 -2.39 3.65
CA ARG A 178 8.17 -1.92 3.84
C ARG A 178 7.69 -2.06 5.28
N GLN A 179 8.06 -3.12 6.00
CA GLN A 179 7.80 -3.25 7.44
C GLN A 179 8.46 -2.12 8.22
N ILE A 180 9.72 -1.79 7.90
CA ILE A 180 10.43 -0.67 8.52
C ILE A 180 9.69 0.65 8.24
N ARG A 181 9.25 0.86 7.00
CA ARG A 181 8.48 2.06 6.62
C ARG A 181 7.15 2.12 7.36
N PHE A 182 6.40 1.03 7.45
CA PHE A 182 5.13 0.98 8.18
C PHE A 182 5.32 1.32 9.66
N LYS A 183 6.34 0.74 10.30
CA LYS A 183 6.66 1.03 11.70
C LYS A 183 7.07 2.48 11.94
N LYS A 184 7.79 3.09 10.99
CA LYS A 184 8.29 4.48 11.12
C LYS A 184 7.28 5.55 10.73
N GLU A 185 6.38 5.26 9.78
CA GLU A 185 5.51 6.27 9.18
C GLU A 185 4.03 6.04 9.50
N ILE A 186 3.54 4.80 9.43
CA ILE A 186 2.11 4.50 9.54
C ILE A 186 1.69 4.24 10.99
N ASP A 187 2.46 3.44 11.72
CA ASP A 187 2.11 3.08 13.10
C ASP A 187 2.02 4.31 14.03
N PRO A 188 2.92 5.31 13.96
CA PRO A 188 2.77 6.53 14.76
C PRO A 188 1.49 7.31 14.42
N LEU A 189 1.12 7.40 13.14
CA LEU A 189 -0.11 8.06 12.71
C LEU A 189 -1.35 7.32 13.21
N LEU A 190 -1.35 5.99 13.17
CA LEU A 190 -2.45 5.17 13.69
C LEU A 190 -2.62 5.36 15.20
N VAL A 191 -1.52 5.45 15.95
CA VAL A 191 -1.57 5.71 17.41
C VAL A 191 -2.14 7.10 17.68
N GLU A 192 -1.66 8.14 16.98
CA GLU A 192 -2.17 9.51 17.13
C GLU A 192 -3.67 9.61 16.77
N ILE A 193 -4.08 9.03 15.64
CA ILE A 193 -5.48 8.98 15.22
C ILE A 193 -6.33 8.19 16.23
N GLY A 194 -5.82 7.07 16.73
CA GLY A 194 -6.49 6.25 17.75
C GLY A 194 -6.73 7.02 19.05
N HIS A 195 -5.75 7.79 19.51
CA HIS A 195 -5.92 8.66 20.68
C HIS A 195 -7.00 9.72 20.45
N LEU A 196 -7.06 10.34 19.28
CA LEU A 196 -8.12 11.32 18.97
C LEU A 196 -9.51 10.67 18.89
N ILE A 197 -9.61 9.49 18.28
CA ILE A 197 -10.87 8.74 18.24
C ILE A 197 -11.33 8.41 19.67
N HIS A 198 -10.42 7.94 20.52
CA HIS A 198 -10.75 7.63 21.90
C HIS A 198 -11.19 8.87 22.68
N GLN A 199 -10.54 10.03 22.50
CA GLN A 199 -10.99 11.30 23.10
C GLN A 199 -12.37 11.75 22.64
N LEU A 200 -12.77 11.39 21.42
CA LEU A 200 -14.11 11.65 20.89
C LEU A 200 -15.16 10.68 21.46
N GLU A 201 -14.77 9.42 21.72
CA GLU A 201 -15.65 8.36 22.25
C GLU A 201 -15.78 8.37 23.78
N ASP A 202 -14.70 8.65 24.51
CA ASP A 202 -14.61 8.66 25.99
C ASP A 202 -15.19 9.90 26.64
N LYS A 203 -15.77 10.83 25.87
CA LYS A 203 -16.68 11.78 26.47
C LYS A 203 -17.99 11.05 26.74
N PRO A 204 -18.28 10.67 27.99
CA PRO A 204 -19.51 9.97 28.27
C PRO A 204 -20.69 10.85 27.83
N HIS A 205 -21.64 10.19 27.18
CA HIS A 205 -23.05 10.57 27.20
C HIS A 205 -23.59 10.49 28.66
N ASP A 206 -22.91 11.10 29.64
CA ASP A 206 -23.43 11.28 30.99
C ASP A 206 -24.43 12.42 30.91
N GLY A 207 -25.67 12.02 30.68
CA GLY A 207 -26.86 12.82 30.53
C GLY A 207 -27.90 12.03 29.74
#